data_AF-A0A7C3XFS3-F1
#
_entry.id   AF-A0A7C3XFS3-F1
#
_cell.length_a   1.000
_cell.length_b   1.000
_cell.length_c   1.000
_cell.angle_alpha   90.00
_cell.angle_beta   90.00
_cell.angle_gamma   90.00
#
_symmetry.space_group_name_H-M   'P 1'
#
loop_
_entity.id
_entity.type
_entity.pdbx_description
1 polymer ?
#
loop_
_entity_poly.entity_id
_entity_poly.type
_entity_poly.pdbx_seq_one_letter_code
_entity_poly.pdbx_strand_id
1 'polypeptide(L)'
;MAIHSSNADSDFERLKKCNRYSVYREESARLKAQPRPGLYEKFMPTIYSVVLGRTEKDPVIMFENTMKDLRGMWDVTEKMPANGPWHHAIIPGILIATLRNNGYRFDDEDVKEALFRGHMVPAGACGFLGTCGCAVGVGVAVSIVTASTPLHDKERSKTLASAAEAIRRVAVGGGGPKGHCCTKSAYIAITYAVNVLDELGYKVPSPTPREMVGRCKVSPLNKRCHRERCMYFPAYLK
;
A
#
# COMPACT_ATOMS: atom_id res chain seq x y z
N MET A 1 12.62 11.43 36.32
CA MET A 1 12.64 10.69 35.03
C MET A 1 12.32 11.67 33.91
N ALA A 2 13.32 12.06 33.12
CA ALA A 2 13.12 13.02 32.05
C ALA A 2 12.32 12.37 30.91
N ILE A 3 11.09 12.85 30.70
CA ILE A 3 10.27 12.50 29.56
C ILE A 3 10.97 13.14 28.35
N HIS A 4 11.75 12.38 27.59
CA HIS A 4 12.29 12.85 26.32
C HIS A 4 11.11 13.11 25.36
N SER A 5 10.66 14.36 25.29
CA SER A 5 9.79 14.83 24.21
C SER A 5 10.60 14.76 22.92
N SER A 6 10.48 13.66 22.18
CA SER A 6 11.18 13.51 20.93
C SER A 6 10.63 14.51 19.91
N ASN A 7 11.52 15.28 19.28
CA ASN A 7 11.14 16.15 18.18
C ASN A 7 10.99 15.26 16.93
N ALA A 8 9.80 15.29 16.29
CA ALA A 8 9.51 14.44 15.14
C ALA A 8 10.50 14.61 13.98
N ASP A 9 11.10 15.80 13.81
CA ASP A 9 12.13 16.03 12.80
C ASP A 9 13.49 15.44 13.23
N SER A 10 13.84 15.45 14.52
CA SER A 10 15.08 14.79 15.01
C SER A 10 15.00 13.27 14.90
N ASP A 11 13.82 12.70 15.18
CA ASP A 11 13.55 11.26 15.04
C ASP A 11 13.68 10.80 13.59
N PHE A 12 13.20 11.63 12.66
CA PHE A 12 13.31 11.38 11.23
C PHE A 12 14.77 11.38 10.76
N GLU A 13 15.57 12.38 11.15
CA GLU A 13 16.98 12.43 10.78
C GLU A 13 17.81 11.32 11.42
N ARG A 14 17.45 10.87 12.64
CA ARG A 14 18.06 9.68 13.24
C ARG A 14 17.80 8.42 12.40
N LEU A 15 16.55 8.19 12.00
CA LEU A 15 16.19 7.02 11.19
C LEU A 15 16.85 7.01 9.81
N LYS A 16 17.12 8.16 9.19
CA LYS A 16 17.84 8.24 7.91
C LYS A 16 19.28 7.74 7.99
N LYS A 17 19.89 7.75 9.17
CA LYS A 17 21.26 7.26 9.41
C LYS A 17 21.29 5.74 9.65
N CYS A 18 20.15 5.09 9.88
CA CYS A 18 20.06 3.65 10.08
C CYS A 18 20.05 2.91 8.73
N ASN A 19 21.22 2.52 8.23
CA ASN A 19 21.38 1.79 6.96
C ASN A 19 21.27 0.26 7.09
N ARG A 20 21.25 -0.28 8.31
CA ARG A 20 21.00 -1.71 8.57
C ARG A 20 19.52 -1.94 8.85
N TYR A 21 18.89 -2.88 8.15
CA TYR A 21 17.45 -3.14 8.25
C TYR A 21 17.00 -3.43 9.68
N SER A 22 17.63 -4.39 10.37
CA SER A 22 17.27 -4.76 11.74
C SER A 22 17.36 -3.58 12.70
N VAL A 23 18.47 -2.84 12.66
CA VAL A 23 18.69 -1.63 13.47
C VAL A 23 17.62 -0.57 13.20
N TYR A 24 17.29 -0.33 11.93
CA TYR A 24 16.22 0.61 11.56
C TYR A 24 14.88 0.19 12.16
N ARG A 25 14.55 -1.11 12.11
CA ARG A 25 13.28 -1.63 12.62
C ARG A 25 13.17 -1.44 14.13
N GLU A 26 14.20 -1.80 14.87
CA GLU A 26 14.29 -1.61 16.33
C GLU A 26 14.19 -0.13 16.71
N GLU A 27 14.98 0.71 16.06
CA GLU A 27 14.99 2.15 16.33
C GLU A 27 13.63 2.79 15.99
N SER A 28 12.99 2.38 14.89
CA SER A 28 11.66 2.86 14.52
C SER A 28 10.58 2.46 15.54
N ALA A 29 10.69 1.27 16.12
CA ALA A 29 9.78 0.84 17.18
C ALA A 29 10.02 1.66 18.46
N ARG A 30 11.28 1.84 18.87
CA ARG A 30 11.68 2.63 20.03
C ARG A 30 11.17 4.07 19.97
N LEU A 31 11.36 4.74 18.83
CA LEU A 31 10.89 6.12 18.61
C LEU A 31 9.35 6.26 18.60
N LYS A 32 8.63 5.15 18.37
CA LYS A 32 7.17 5.10 18.46
C LYS A 32 6.67 4.58 19.80
N ALA A 33 7.56 4.46 20.79
CA ALA A 33 7.27 3.85 22.09
C ALA A 33 6.64 2.45 22.00
N GLN A 34 7.04 1.67 20.98
CA GLN A 34 6.60 0.29 20.79
C GLN A 34 7.60 -0.67 21.44
N PRO A 35 7.14 -1.76 22.08
CA PRO A 35 8.03 -2.71 22.76
C PRO A 35 8.91 -3.50 21.79
N ARG A 36 8.46 -3.68 20.55
CA ARG A 36 9.18 -4.38 19.48
C ARG A 36 8.65 -3.94 18.10
N PRO A 37 9.43 -4.16 17.02
CA PRO A 37 8.93 -4.00 15.67
C PRO A 37 7.75 -4.93 15.38
N GLY A 38 6.86 -4.52 14.48
CA GLY A 38 5.79 -5.40 13.99
C GLY A 38 4.54 -5.46 14.87
N LEU A 39 4.29 -4.49 15.75
CA LEU A 39 3.07 -4.50 16.58
C LEU A 39 1.76 -4.53 15.74
N TYR A 40 1.79 -4.00 14.51
CA TYR A 40 0.66 -4.03 13.57
C TYR A 40 0.23 -5.45 13.18
N GLU A 41 1.07 -6.46 13.36
CA GLU A 41 0.76 -7.85 12.99
C GLU A 41 -0.50 -8.35 13.70
N LYS A 42 -0.76 -7.86 14.92
CA LYS A 42 -1.98 -8.15 15.69
C LYS A 42 -3.26 -7.69 14.98
N PHE A 43 -3.16 -6.72 14.09
CA PHE A 43 -4.29 -6.11 13.38
C PHE A 43 -4.49 -6.70 11.97
N MET A 44 -3.59 -7.56 11.51
CA MET A 44 -3.70 -8.18 10.18
C MET A 44 -4.97 -9.01 10.01
N PRO A 45 -5.46 -9.79 11.01
CA PRO A 45 -6.75 -10.48 10.89
C PRO A 45 -7.92 -9.53 10.60
N THR A 46 -7.96 -8.36 11.27
CA THR A 46 -8.97 -7.32 11.01
C THR A 46 -8.85 -6.78 9.60
N ILE A 47 -7.63 -6.55 9.10
CA ILE A 47 -7.40 -6.12 7.71
C ILE A 47 -7.97 -7.14 6.72
N TYR A 48 -7.72 -8.43 6.94
CA TYR A 48 -8.21 -9.48 6.05
C TYR A 48 -9.73 -9.53 6.06
N SER A 49 -10.33 -9.54 7.25
CA SER A 49 -11.79 -9.55 7.41
C SER A 49 -12.45 -8.35 6.75
N VAL A 50 -11.88 -7.14 6.91
CA VAL A 50 -12.44 -5.93 6.32
C VAL A 50 -12.35 -5.98 4.80
N VAL A 51 -11.23 -6.38 4.21
CA VAL A 51 -11.09 -6.46 2.74
C VAL A 51 -12.01 -7.54 2.16
N LEU A 52 -12.13 -8.71 2.79
CA LEU A 52 -13.01 -9.79 2.35
C LEU A 52 -14.48 -9.37 2.31
N GLY A 53 -14.92 -8.59 3.31
CA GLY A 53 -16.30 -8.11 3.42
C GLY A 53 -16.67 -6.95 2.49
N ARG A 54 -15.73 -6.42 1.70
CA ARG A 54 -16.01 -5.31 0.75
C ARG A 54 -16.77 -5.79 -0.48
N THR A 55 -17.66 -4.94 -0.95
CA THR A 55 -18.52 -5.20 -2.12
C THR A 55 -18.37 -4.14 -3.21
N GLU A 56 -17.54 -3.11 -2.96
CA GLU A 56 -17.28 -2.06 -3.92
C GLU A 56 -16.63 -2.62 -5.20
N LYS A 57 -17.08 -2.11 -6.35
CA LYS A 57 -16.59 -2.50 -7.68
C LYS A 57 -15.39 -1.66 -8.13
N ASP A 58 -15.31 -0.42 -7.67
CA ASP A 58 -14.21 0.50 -8.00
C ASP A 58 -13.06 0.31 -7.00
N PRO A 59 -11.84 -0.02 -7.45
CA PRO A 59 -10.72 -0.32 -6.56
C PRO A 59 -10.19 0.90 -5.80
N VAL A 60 -10.34 2.12 -6.33
CA VAL A 60 -9.96 3.33 -5.59
C VAL A 60 -10.96 3.62 -4.49
N ILE A 61 -12.26 3.50 -4.77
CA ILE A 61 -13.31 3.66 -3.74
C ILE A 61 -13.16 2.58 -2.65
N MET A 62 -12.98 1.32 -3.06
CA MET A 62 -12.79 0.20 -2.15
C MET A 62 -11.57 0.43 -1.23
N PHE A 63 -10.47 0.94 -1.78
CA PHE A 63 -9.27 1.29 -1.00
C PHE A 63 -9.54 2.41 0.00
N GLU A 64 -10.20 3.48 -0.43
CA GLU A 64 -10.51 4.61 0.44
C GLU A 64 -11.41 4.21 1.62
N ASN A 65 -12.46 3.44 1.35
CA ASN A 65 -13.37 2.94 2.38
C ASN A 65 -12.69 1.92 3.30
N THR A 66 -11.89 1.01 2.74
CA THR A 66 -11.06 0.08 3.52
C THR A 66 -10.17 0.83 4.50
N MET A 67 -9.42 1.83 4.00
CA MET A 67 -8.54 2.62 4.85
C MET A 67 -9.30 3.48 5.87
N LYS A 68 -10.49 3.98 5.53
CA LYS A 68 -11.34 4.74 6.47
C LYS A 68 -11.80 3.85 7.63
N ASP A 69 -12.33 2.68 7.34
CA ASP A 69 -12.90 1.80 8.38
C ASP A 69 -11.80 1.19 9.24
N LEU A 70 -10.67 0.78 8.65
CA LEU A 70 -9.51 0.31 9.41
C LEU A 70 -8.96 1.37 10.37
N ARG A 71 -9.05 2.66 10.02
CA ARG A 71 -8.68 3.76 10.95
C ARG A 71 -9.65 3.86 12.12
N GLY A 72 -10.94 3.62 11.90
CA GLY A 72 -11.95 3.61 12.96
C GLY A 72 -11.85 2.40 13.89
N MET A 73 -11.30 1.30 13.39
CA MET A 73 -11.10 0.05 14.15
C MET A 73 -9.71 -0.07 14.78
N TRP A 74 -8.79 0.85 14.51
CA TRP A 74 -7.39 0.71 14.88
C TRP A 74 -7.17 0.76 16.40
N ASP A 75 -6.61 -0.31 16.95
CA ASP A 75 -6.37 -0.50 18.38
C ASP A 75 -4.88 -0.76 18.75
N VAL A 76 -3.98 -0.65 17.76
CA VAL A 76 -2.56 -0.97 17.95
C VAL A 76 -1.77 0.17 18.61
N THR A 77 -2.13 1.41 18.28
CA THR A 77 -1.56 2.66 18.80
C THR A 77 -2.66 3.72 18.85
N GLU A 78 -2.43 4.87 19.50
CA GLU A 78 -3.44 5.95 19.63
C GLU A 78 -4.13 6.30 18.30
N LYS A 79 -3.37 6.39 17.20
CA LYS A 79 -3.90 6.59 15.85
C LYS A 79 -3.19 5.69 14.87
N MET A 80 -3.92 5.21 13.87
CA MET A 80 -3.33 4.47 12.75
C MET A 80 -2.40 5.38 11.95
N PRO A 81 -1.10 5.04 11.79
CA PRO A 81 -0.19 5.85 11.00
C PRO A 81 -0.67 6.01 9.54
N ALA A 82 -0.23 7.07 8.87
CA ALA A 82 -0.50 7.24 7.43
C ALA A 82 0.27 6.23 6.57
N ASN A 83 1.46 5.81 7.03
CA ASN A 83 2.36 4.92 6.32
C ASN A 83 2.56 3.63 7.11
N GLY A 84 2.54 2.49 6.44
CA GLY A 84 2.78 1.20 7.06
C GLY A 84 2.51 0.01 6.14
N PRO A 85 2.99 -1.17 6.55
CA PRO A 85 3.02 -2.38 5.73
C PRO A 85 1.65 -3.01 5.47
N TRP A 86 0.59 -2.60 6.17
CA TRP A 86 -0.78 -3.02 5.86
C TRP A 86 -1.17 -2.70 4.40
N HIS A 87 -0.63 -1.64 3.81
CA HIS A 87 -0.85 -1.35 2.39
C HIS A 87 -0.30 -2.46 1.47
N HIS A 88 0.74 -3.17 1.88
CA HIS A 88 1.35 -4.23 1.08
C HIS A 88 0.38 -5.41 0.89
N ALA A 89 -0.39 -5.74 1.93
CA ALA A 89 -1.46 -6.75 1.87
C ALA A 89 -2.73 -6.20 1.20
N ILE A 90 -3.16 -5.00 1.61
CA ILE A 90 -4.44 -4.41 1.18
C ILE A 90 -4.51 -4.24 -0.35
N ILE A 91 -3.44 -3.79 -1.00
CA ILE A 91 -3.48 -3.47 -2.44
C ILE A 91 -3.78 -4.69 -3.31
N PRO A 92 -3.02 -5.80 -3.25
CA PRO A 92 -3.36 -7.00 -4.02
C PRO A 92 -4.73 -7.57 -3.62
N GLY A 93 -5.06 -7.58 -2.31
CA GLY A 93 -6.37 -8.02 -1.83
C GLY A 93 -7.53 -7.25 -2.46
N ILE A 94 -7.42 -5.91 -2.54
CA ILE A 94 -8.42 -5.06 -3.17
C ILE A 94 -8.54 -5.33 -4.66
N LEU A 95 -7.41 -5.47 -5.37
CA LEU A 95 -7.44 -5.71 -6.81
C LEU A 95 -8.20 -7.00 -7.14
N ILE A 96 -7.92 -8.10 -6.43
CA ILE A 96 -8.63 -9.37 -6.64
C ILE A 96 -10.09 -9.29 -6.16
N ALA A 97 -10.35 -8.68 -5.00
CA ALA A 97 -11.71 -8.53 -4.50
C ALA A 97 -12.58 -7.67 -5.44
N THR A 98 -12.02 -6.65 -6.08
CA THR A 98 -12.76 -5.91 -7.11
C THR A 98 -13.09 -6.75 -8.33
N LEU A 99 -12.23 -7.69 -8.75
CA LEU A 99 -12.56 -8.60 -9.83
C LEU A 99 -13.75 -9.50 -9.46
N ARG A 100 -13.69 -10.11 -8.27
CA ARG A 100 -14.83 -10.85 -7.68
C ARG A 100 -16.11 -10.00 -7.66
N ASN A 101 -16.02 -8.78 -7.14
CA ASN A 101 -17.17 -7.88 -6.99
C ASN A 101 -17.74 -7.40 -8.35
N ASN A 102 -16.94 -7.42 -9.41
CA ASN A 102 -17.38 -7.14 -10.78
C ASN A 102 -17.93 -8.38 -11.52
N GLY A 103 -18.03 -9.53 -10.85
CA GLY A 103 -18.63 -10.76 -11.41
C GLY A 103 -17.66 -11.64 -12.19
N TYR A 104 -16.35 -11.35 -12.14
CA TYR A 104 -15.35 -12.29 -12.63
C TYR A 104 -15.22 -13.49 -11.68
N ARG A 105 -14.72 -14.61 -12.21
CA ARG A 105 -14.62 -15.89 -11.48
C ARG A 105 -13.43 -15.91 -10.51
N PHE A 106 -13.49 -15.06 -9.50
CA PHE A 106 -12.61 -15.07 -8.33
C PHE A 106 -13.46 -15.23 -7.07
N ASP A 107 -12.91 -15.85 -6.05
CA ASP A 107 -13.61 -16.08 -4.78
C ASP A 107 -12.84 -15.52 -3.57
N ASP A 108 -13.33 -15.82 -2.37
CA ASP A 108 -12.74 -15.36 -1.11
C ASP A 108 -11.35 -15.95 -0.86
N GLU A 109 -11.05 -17.16 -1.38
CA GLU A 109 -9.72 -17.77 -1.24
C GLU A 109 -8.71 -17.07 -2.14
N ASP A 110 -9.09 -16.65 -3.35
CA ASP A 110 -8.23 -15.82 -4.20
C ASP A 110 -7.89 -14.48 -3.53
N VAL A 111 -8.87 -13.85 -2.85
CA VAL A 111 -8.66 -12.60 -2.11
C VAL A 111 -7.74 -12.83 -0.92
N LYS A 112 -7.93 -13.91 -0.15
CA LYS A 112 -7.03 -14.29 0.96
C LYS A 112 -5.61 -14.55 0.48
N GLU A 113 -5.45 -15.24 -0.64
CA GLU A 113 -4.15 -15.52 -1.23
C GLU A 113 -3.45 -14.24 -1.66
N ALA A 114 -4.18 -13.28 -2.24
CA ALA A 114 -3.66 -11.97 -2.61
C ALA A 114 -3.19 -11.17 -1.37
N LEU A 115 -4.01 -11.14 -0.32
CA LEU A 115 -3.68 -10.53 0.96
C LEU A 115 -2.43 -11.16 1.58
N PHE A 116 -2.34 -12.49 1.57
CA PHE A 116 -1.22 -13.26 2.09
C PHE A 116 0.08 -12.96 1.34
N ARG A 117 0.07 -13.06 0.01
CA ARG A 117 1.24 -12.75 -0.82
C ARG A 117 1.73 -11.32 -0.63
N GLY A 118 0.82 -10.36 -0.57
CA GLY A 118 1.16 -8.96 -0.28
C GLY A 118 1.73 -8.76 1.12
N HIS A 119 1.20 -9.50 2.10
CA HIS A 119 1.65 -9.45 3.49
C HIS A 119 3.08 -9.95 3.69
N MET A 120 3.57 -10.87 2.85
CA MET A 120 4.97 -11.34 2.88
C MET A 120 6.00 -10.24 2.59
N VAL A 121 5.59 -9.08 2.03
CA VAL A 121 6.52 -7.98 1.74
C VAL A 121 6.85 -7.21 3.02
N PRO A 122 8.13 -7.21 3.46
CA PRO A 122 8.49 -6.67 4.77
C PRO A 122 8.32 -5.15 4.84
N ALA A 123 8.00 -4.66 6.03
CA ALA A 123 7.94 -3.23 6.30
C ALA A 123 9.28 -2.55 5.99
N GLY A 124 9.26 -1.48 5.19
CA GLY A 124 10.47 -0.78 4.76
C GLY A 124 11.11 -1.33 3.48
N ALA A 125 10.54 -2.35 2.83
CA ALA A 125 11.04 -2.92 1.58
C ALA A 125 11.38 -1.86 0.51
N CYS A 126 10.61 -0.76 0.43
CA CYS A 126 10.85 0.31 -0.53
C CYS A 126 12.23 0.98 -0.41
N GLY A 127 12.81 1.03 0.80
CA GLY A 127 14.12 1.64 1.05
C GLY A 127 15.26 0.64 1.18
N PHE A 128 14.97 -0.59 1.64
CA PHE A 128 15.99 -1.60 1.93
C PHE A 128 16.11 -2.70 0.86
N LEU A 129 15.02 -2.99 0.13
CA LEU A 129 14.97 -4.02 -0.90
C LEU A 129 14.74 -3.43 -2.30
N GLY A 130 14.52 -2.10 -2.41
CA GLY A 130 14.19 -1.44 -3.67
C GLY A 130 12.77 -1.73 -4.19
N THR A 131 11.92 -2.40 -3.40
CA THR A 131 10.59 -2.84 -3.83
C THR A 131 9.51 -2.21 -2.95
N CYS A 132 8.65 -1.36 -3.53
CA CYS A 132 7.48 -0.83 -2.81
C CYS A 132 6.41 -1.91 -2.71
N GLY A 133 5.91 -2.22 -1.51
CA GLY A 133 4.91 -3.28 -1.34
C GLY A 133 3.59 -3.02 -2.06
N CYS A 134 3.16 -1.75 -2.23
CA CYS A 134 2.01 -1.44 -3.08
C CYS A 134 2.27 -1.81 -4.55
N ALA A 135 3.48 -1.56 -5.06
CA ALA A 135 3.86 -1.87 -6.43
C ALA A 135 4.05 -3.38 -6.65
N VAL A 136 4.67 -4.08 -5.69
CA VAL A 136 4.72 -5.55 -5.67
C VAL A 136 3.31 -6.14 -5.67
N GLY A 137 2.37 -5.49 -4.97
CA GLY A 137 0.94 -5.84 -4.99
C GLY A 137 0.33 -5.91 -6.40
N VAL A 138 0.80 -5.10 -7.36
CA VAL A 138 0.36 -5.21 -8.76
C VAL A 138 0.82 -6.53 -9.38
N GLY A 139 2.08 -6.91 -9.17
CA GLY A 139 2.59 -8.21 -9.61
C GLY A 139 1.87 -9.38 -8.93
N VAL A 140 1.59 -9.27 -7.63
CA VAL A 140 0.80 -10.29 -6.91
C VAL A 140 -0.57 -10.47 -7.56
N ALA A 141 -1.31 -9.39 -7.83
CA ALA A 141 -2.60 -9.47 -8.50
C ALA A 141 -2.49 -10.11 -9.91
N VAL A 142 -1.52 -9.67 -10.72
CA VAL A 142 -1.26 -10.27 -12.05
C VAL A 142 -0.94 -11.77 -11.94
N SER A 143 -0.16 -12.17 -10.93
CA SER A 143 0.21 -13.58 -10.73
C SER A 143 -1.01 -14.46 -10.42
N ILE A 144 -1.98 -13.92 -9.68
CA ILE A 144 -3.22 -14.64 -9.36
C ILE A 144 -4.09 -14.72 -10.61
N VAL A 145 -4.31 -13.59 -11.29
CA VAL A 145 -5.12 -13.50 -12.51
C VAL A 145 -4.61 -14.40 -13.63
N THR A 146 -3.30 -14.58 -13.73
CA THR A 146 -2.66 -15.41 -14.77
C THR A 146 -2.28 -16.81 -14.28
N ALA A 147 -2.66 -17.20 -13.06
CA ALA A 147 -2.24 -18.45 -12.42
C ALA A 147 -0.72 -18.71 -12.49
N SER A 148 0.06 -17.64 -12.44
CA SER A 148 1.52 -17.67 -12.58
C SER A 148 2.18 -18.37 -11.41
N THR A 149 3.24 -19.14 -11.71
CA THR A 149 4.09 -19.82 -10.74
C THR A 149 5.55 -19.66 -11.18
N PRO A 150 6.54 -20.00 -10.34
CA PRO A 150 7.94 -19.97 -10.73
C PRO A 150 8.28 -20.84 -11.95
N LEU A 151 7.44 -21.81 -12.31
CA LEU A 151 7.67 -22.76 -13.41
C LEU A 151 7.01 -22.33 -14.73
N HIS A 152 6.19 -21.28 -14.72
CA HIS A 152 5.58 -20.72 -15.93
C HIS A 152 6.55 -19.79 -16.66
N ASP A 153 6.43 -19.71 -17.98
CA ASP A 153 7.29 -18.87 -18.83
C ASP A 153 6.71 -17.45 -19.00
N LYS A 154 5.65 -17.32 -19.80
CA LYS A 154 5.07 -16.03 -20.19
C LYS A 154 4.37 -15.34 -19.03
N GLU A 155 3.63 -16.09 -18.23
CA GLU A 155 2.84 -15.61 -17.09
C GLU A 155 3.76 -15.07 -15.99
N ARG A 156 4.87 -15.77 -15.74
CA ARG A 156 5.91 -15.33 -14.80
C ARG A 156 6.62 -14.07 -15.30
N SER A 157 6.98 -14.05 -16.58
CA SER A 157 7.61 -12.87 -17.19
C SER A 157 6.69 -11.65 -17.13
N LYS A 158 5.39 -11.82 -17.42
CA LYS A 158 4.39 -10.76 -17.32
C LYS A 158 4.21 -10.27 -15.87
N THR A 159 4.16 -11.20 -14.91
CA THR A 159 4.10 -10.88 -13.47
C THR A 159 5.27 -9.99 -13.04
N LEU A 160 6.50 -10.36 -13.42
CA LEU A 160 7.70 -9.60 -13.10
C LEU A 160 7.72 -8.23 -13.79
N ALA A 161 7.34 -8.18 -15.07
CA ALA A 161 7.30 -6.94 -15.84
C ALA A 161 6.27 -5.94 -15.26
N SER A 162 5.07 -6.39 -14.90
CA SER A 162 4.05 -5.55 -14.27
C SER A 162 4.51 -5.04 -12.91
N ALA A 163 5.14 -5.87 -12.08
CA ALA A 163 5.72 -5.41 -10.82
C ALA A 163 6.82 -4.35 -11.04
N ALA A 164 7.72 -4.59 -11.99
CA ALA A 164 8.83 -3.69 -12.31
C ALA A 164 8.32 -2.32 -12.81
N GLU A 165 7.33 -2.31 -13.70
CA GLU A 165 6.74 -1.07 -14.20
C GLU A 165 5.97 -0.32 -13.10
N ALA A 166 5.24 -1.02 -12.22
CA ALA A 166 4.62 -0.42 -11.05
C ALA A 166 5.67 0.21 -10.12
N ILE A 167 6.81 -0.47 -9.89
CA ILE A 167 7.93 0.05 -9.10
C ILE A 167 8.50 1.31 -9.76
N ARG A 168 8.72 1.30 -11.09
CA ARG A 168 9.21 2.46 -11.84
C ARG A 168 8.27 3.66 -11.68
N ARG A 169 6.95 3.45 -11.84
CA ARG A 169 5.93 4.50 -11.64
C ARG A 169 5.94 5.06 -10.23
N VAL A 170 6.05 4.20 -9.22
CA VAL A 170 6.16 4.62 -7.82
C VAL A 170 7.50 5.32 -7.54
N ALA A 171 8.60 4.95 -8.19
CA ALA A 171 9.88 5.64 -8.03
C ALA A 171 9.82 7.06 -8.60
N VAL A 172 9.27 7.22 -9.81
CA VAL A 172 9.12 8.52 -10.48
C VAL A 172 8.10 9.40 -9.76
N GLY A 173 6.93 8.84 -9.45
CA GLY A 173 5.80 9.59 -8.88
C GLY A 173 5.78 9.63 -7.35
N GLY A 174 6.41 8.70 -6.65
CA GLY A 174 6.23 8.46 -5.21
C GLY A 174 7.32 9.04 -4.30
N GLY A 175 8.40 9.59 -4.86
CA GLY A 175 9.45 10.29 -4.11
C GLY A 175 9.02 11.69 -3.63
N GLY A 176 9.68 12.19 -2.58
CA GLY A 176 9.50 13.55 -2.07
C GLY A 176 10.48 13.91 -0.95
N PRO A 177 10.53 15.18 -0.53
CA PRO A 177 11.61 15.72 0.33
C PRO A 177 11.69 15.06 1.72
N LYS A 178 10.59 14.51 2.23
CA LYS A 178 10.53 13.79 3.52
C LYS A 178 10.37 12.26 3.37
N GLY A 179 10.74 11.70 2.22
CA GLY A 179 10.65 10.26 1.94
C GLY A 179 9.35 9.82 1.28
N HIS A 180 8.97 8.55 1.44
CA HIS A 180 7.83 7.93 0.73
C HIS A 180 6.47 8.21 1.40
N CYS A 181 5.39 8.08 0.62
CA CYS A 181 4.00 8.14 1.07
C CYS A 181 3.24 6.89 0.59
N CYS A 182 2.83 6.01 1.50
CA CYS A 182 2.18 4.73 1.15
C CYS A 182 0.84 4.95 0.42
N THR A 183 0.06 5.96 0.80
CA THR A 183 -1.21 6.28 0.12
C THR A 183 -0.98 6.76 -1.32
N LYS A 184 0.07 7.56 -1.55
CA LYS A 184 0.46 7.98 -2.91
C LYS A 184 0.86 6.77 -3.75
N SER A 185 1.68 5.88 -3.18
CA SER A 185 2.07 4.62 -3.85
C SER A 185 0.88 3.70 -4.12
N ALA A 186 -0.10 3.64 -3.21
CA ALA A 186 -1.34 2.89 -3.38
C ALA A 186 -2.16 3.41 -4.57
N TYR A 187 -2.39 4.73 -4.66
CA TYR A 187 -3.10 5.30 -5.80
C TYR A 187 -2.38 5.04 -7.13
N ILE A 188 -1.06 5.24 -7.19
CA ILE A 188 -0.26 4.94 -8.40
C ILE A 188 -0.36 3.46 -8.78
N ALA A 189 -0.27 2.57 -7.79
CA ALA A 189 -0.33 1.12 -8.02
C ALA A 189 -1.72 0.68 -8.52
N ILE A 190 -2.80 1.15 -7.88
CA ILE A 190 -4.17 0.82 -8.28
C ILE A 190 -4.46 1.34 -9.69
N THR A 191 -4.17 2.61 -9.98
CA THR A 191 -4.48 3.18 -11.31
C THR A 191 -3.69 2.50 -12.43
N TYR A 192 -2.44 2.11 -12.16
CA TYR A 192 -1.67 1.31 -13.11
C TYR A 192 -2.23 -0.11 -13.24
N ALA A 193 -2.56 -0.77 -12.12
CA ALA A 193 -3.08 -2.13 -12.12
C ALA A 193 -4.39 -2.26 -12.90
N VAL A 194 -5.30 -1.29 -12.81
CA VAL A 194 -6.55 -1.32 -13.59
C VAL A 194 -6.28 -1.39 -15.09
N ASN A 195 -5.29 -0.65 -15.61
CA ASN A 195 -4.91 -0.74 -17.02
C ASN A 195 -4.33 -2.11 -17.38
N VAL A 196 -3.48 -2.67 -16.51
CA VAL A 196 -2.91 -4.02 -16.72
C VAL A 196 -3.99 -5.11 -16.69
N LEU A 197 -4.99 -4.96 -15.81
CA LEU A 197 -6.13 -5.87 -15.73
C LEU A 197 -7.01 -5.77 -16.99
N ASP A 198 -7.25 -4.57 -17.50
CA ASP A 198 -7.98 -4.36 -18.76
C ASP A 198 -7.26 -5.03 -19.94
N GLU A 199 -5.92 -4.86 -20.04
CA GLU A 199 -5.08 -5.58 -21.02
C GLU A 199 -5.15 -7.11 -20.89
N LEU A 200 -5.54 -7.63 -19.73
CA LEU A 200 -5.74 -9.06 -19.45
C LEU A 200 -7.20 -9.51 -19.66
N GLY A 201 -8.09 -8.63 -20.09
CA GLY A 201 -9.51 -8.91 -20.30
C GLY A 201 -10.39 -8.73 -19.04
N TYR A 202 -9.85 -8.13 -17.99
CA TYR A 202 -10.51 -7.91 -16.71
C TYR A 202 -10.80 -6.43 -16.48
N LYS A 203 -11.92 -5.96 -17.04
CA LYS A 203 -12.34 -4.57 -16.97
C LYS A 203 -13.04 -4.27 -15.65
N VAL A 204 -12.48 -3.33 -14.91
CA VAL A 204 -13.07 -2.75 -13.69
C VAL A 204 -13.15 -1.23 -13.83
N PRO A 205 -13.95 -0.53 -13.00
CA PRO A 205 -13.96 0.93 -12.99
C PRO A 205 -12.54 1.50 -12.84
N SER A 206 -12.17 2.41 -13.75
CA SER A 206 -10.88 3.09 -13.76
C SER A 206 -11.12 4.58 -13.55
N PRO A 207 -10.54 5.20 -12.51
CA PRO A 207 -10.69 6.63 -12.30
C PRO A 207 -9.87 7.39 -13.34
N THR A 208 -10.46 8.43 -13.91
CA THR A 208 -9.75 9.35 -14.79
C THR A 208 -8.67 10.12 -14.02
N PRO A 209 -7.60 10.61 -14.68
CA PRO A 209 -6.61 11.46 -14.03
C PRO A 209 -7.23 12.66 -13.31
N ARG A 210 -8.33 13.23 -13.83
CA ARG A 210 -9.05 14.36 -13.25
C ARG A 210 -9.72 13.98 -11.92
N GLU A 211 -10.34 12.81 -11.83
CA GLU A 211 -10.99 12.33 -10.60
C GLU A 211 -10.00 11.98 -9.48
N MET A 212 -8.72 11.83 -9.83
CA MET A 212 -7.65 11.57 -8.88
C MET A 212 -7.03 12.86 -8.31
N VAL A 213 -7.18 14.01 -8.99
CA VAL A 213 -6.65 15.28 -8.50
C VAL A 213 -7.34 15.68 -7.20
N GLY A 214 -6.55 16.03 -6.18
CA GLY A 214 -7.08 16.49 -4.89
C GLY A 214 -7.76 15.44 -4.02
N ARG A 215 -7.71 14.16 -4.40
CA ARG A 215 -8.51 13.09 -3.79
C ARG A 215 -8.07 12.66 -2.38
N CYS A 216 -6.83 12.94 -1.98
CA CYS A 216 -6.24 12.43 -0.75
C CYS A 216 -6.86 13.05 0.51
N LYS A 217 -7.52 12.22 1.32
CA LYS A 217 -8.13 12.62 2.61
C LYS A 217 -7.20 12.44 3.82
N VAL A 218 -6.04 11.81 3.64
CA VAL A 218 -5.11 11.46 4.75
C VAL A 218 -3.90 12.39 4.85
N SER A 219 -3.83 13.44 4.02
CA SER A 219 -2.73 14.40 4.05
C SER A 219 -2.53 15.08 5.42
N PRO A 220 -3.56 15.41 6.23
CA PRO A 220 -3.35 16.01 7.55
C PRO A 220 -2.71 15.07 8.56
N LEU A 221 -2.85 13.76 8.36
CA LEU A 221 -2.30 12.72 9.24
C LEU A 221 -0.86 12.33 8.87
N ASN A 222 -0.39 12.73 7.68
CA ASN A 222 0.92 12.37 7.18
C ASN A 222 1.94 13.49 7.43
N LYS A 223 2.72 13.37 8.52
CA LYS A 223 3.84 14.28 8.82
C LYS A 223 4.90 14.38 7.69
N ARG A 224 4.90 13.42 6.76
CA ARG A 224 5.79 13.35 5.59
C ARG A 224 5.06 13.68 4.27
N CYS A 225 3.91 14.34 4.34
CA CYS A 225 3.13 14.72 3.17
C CYS A 225 3.97 15.57 2.20
N HIS A 226 3.83 15.31 0.91
CA HIS A 226 4.51 16.08 -0.16
C HIS A 226 3.76 17.37 -0.53
N ARG A 227 2.57 17.59 0.04
CA ARG A 227 1.69 18.73 -0.22
C ARG A 227 1.49 18.98 -1.71
N GLU A 228 1.70 20.18 -2.20
CA GLU A 228 1.51 20.61 -3.59
C GLU A 228 2.40 19.84 -4.58
N ARG A 229 3.47 19.14 -4.14
CA ARG A 229 4.21 18.23 -5.03
C ARG A 229 3.50 16.89 -5.29
N CYS A 230 2.27 16.74 -4.83
CA CYS A 230 1.45 15.54 -4.98
C CYS A 230 0.12 15.92 -5.62
N MET A 231 -0.16 15.40 -6.82
CA MET A 231 -1.43 15.67 -7.52
C MET A 231 -2.67 15.28 -6.70
N TYR A 232 -2.55 14.30 -5.81
CA TYR A 232 -3.64 13.86 -4.95
C TYR A 232 -3.90 14.83 -3.77
N PHE A 233 -3.06 15.83 -3.52
CA PHE A 233 -3.21 16.74 -2.39
C PHE A 233 -4.41 17.70 -2.58
N PRO A 234 -5.29 17.88 -1.57
CA PRO A 234 -6.58 18.58 -1.73
C PRO A 234 -6.50 20.08 -2.10
N ALA A 235 -5.32 20.70 -2.18
CA ALA A 235 -5.18 22.09 -2.64
C ALA A 235 -5.53 22.30 -4.13
N TYR A 236 -5.76 21.23 -4.88
CA TYR A 236 -6.13 21.29 -6.31
C TYR A 236 -7.63 21.18 -6.57
N LEU A 237 -8.45 21.04 -5.53
CA LEU A 237 -9.91 21.15 -5.64
C LEU A 237 -10.27 22.64 -5.63
N LYS A 238 -10.31 23.25 -6.82
CA LYS A 238 -11.00 24.53 -7.05
C LYS A 238 -12.37 24.24 -7.66
#